data_AF-C6PPI9-F1
#
_entry.id   AF-C6PPI9-F1
#
_cell.length_a   1.000
_cell.length_b   1.000
_cell.length_c   1.000
_cell.angle_alpha   90.00
_cell.angle_beta   90.00
_cell.angle_gamma   90.00
#
_symmetry.space_group_name_H-M   'P 1'
#
loop_
_entity.id
_entity.type
_entity.pdbx_description
1 polymer ?
#
loop_
_entity_poly.entity_id
_entity_poly.type
_entity_poly.pdbx_seq_one_letter_code
_entity_poly.pdbx_strand_id
1 'polypeptide(L)'
;MSDVSTAYSGTTGAGGGSRLRITGMASGLDVDATVKKMLTPEQTAIDKANQTQQINQWRNDAYLDIIKDLKDLQNTYFSSTSADSLTRASNYSSFDISSSTPAVATATANSGAVEGTYIVKVNQLAKAASVRGQTLNSQVKINDIAGWGGGQVNP
;
A
#
# COMPACT_ATOMS: atom_id res chain seq x y z
N MET A 1 -12.29 21.54 -17.62
CA MET A 1 -12.67 22.14 -18.91
C MET A 1 -12.95 23.60 -18.64
N SER A 2 -12.10 24.50 -19.11
CA SER A 2 -12.15 25.93 -18.81
C SER A 2 -11.67 26.71 -20.03
N ASP A 3 -12.63 27.38 -20.67
CA ASP A 3 -12.59 28.58 -21.50
C ASP A 3 -11.62 28.66 -22.70
N VAL A 4 -12.22 28.50 -23.89
CA VAL A 4 -11.69 29.04 -25.15
C VAL A 4 -12.01 30.53 -25.19
N SER A 5 -10.99 31.36 -24.92
CA SER A 5 -11.01 32.80 -25.14
C SER A 5 -11.12 33.11 -26.64
N THR A 6 -12.31 33.50 -27.10
CA THR A 6 -12.50 34.09 -28.44
C THR A 6 -12.21 35.59 -28.39
N ALA A 7 -11.08 36.02 -28.96
CA ALA A 7 -10.81 37.44 -29.14
C ALA A 7 -11.66 37.98 -30.32
N TYR A 8 -12.59 38.89 -30.01
CA TYR A 8 -13.31 39.70 -30.98
C TYR A 8 -12.34 40.67 -31.66
N SER A 9 -12.00 40.41 -32.92
CA SER A 9 -11.21 41.31 -33.77
C SER A 9 -12.12 42.42 -34.28
N GLY A 10 -11.91 43.64 -33.76
CA GLY A 10 -12.65 44.83 -34.16
C GLY A 10 -12.45 45.15 -35.64
N THR A 11 -13.53 45.09 -36.41
CA THR A 11 -13.60 45.64 -37.76
C THR A 11 -14.44 46.91 -37.70
N THR A 12 -13.80 48.06 -37.79
CA THR A 12 -14.47 49.36 -38.01
C THR A 12 -13.64 50.19 -38.96
N GLY A 13 -14.25 50.62 -40.07
CA GLY A 13 -13.78 51.76 -40.85
C GLY A 13 -13.78 51.54 -42.35
N ALA A 14 -14.91 51.85 -42.98
CA ALA A 14 -15.11 51.87 -44.42
C ALA A 14 -14.23 52.91 -45.14
N GLY A 15 -13.66 52.51 -46.28
CA GLY A 15 -13.00 53.40 -47.24
C GLY A 15 -13.00 52.76 -48.62
N GLY A 16 -13.91 53.21 -49.49
CA GLY A 16 -14.21 52.61 -50.78
C GLY A 16 -13.07 52.68 -51.81
N GLY A 17 -13.07 51.68 -52.70
CA GLY A 17 -12.23 51.68 -53.90
C GLY A 17 -12.09 50.29 -54.48
N SER A 18 -12.95 49.95 -55.45
CA SER A 18 -12.76 48.80 -56.33
C SER A 18 -11.36 48.81 -56.93
N ARG A 19 -10.50 47.92 -56.46
CA ARG A 19 -9.32 47.47 -57.17
C ARG A 19 -9.24 45.96 -57.06
N LEU A 20 -10.02 45.30 -57.93
CA LEU A 20 -9.58 44.04 -58.52
C LEU A 20 -8.26 44.36 -59.25
N ARG A 21 -7.16 44.41 -58.51
CA ARG A 21 -5.82 44.58 -59.05
C ARG A 21 -5.41 43.22 -59.62
N ILE A 22 -5.92 42.94 -60.81
CA ILE A 22 -5.28 42.05 -61.75
C ILE A 22 -4.11 42.84 -62.36
N THR A 23 -2.91 42.47 -61.92
CA THR A 23 -1.64 42.77 -62.59
C THR A 23 -0.83 41.49 -62.35
N GLY A 24 -0.67 40.61 -63.32
CA GLY A 24 0.17 40.85 -64.49
C GLY A 24 1.55 40.25 -64.22
N MET A 25 1.70 38.94 -64.49
CA MET A 25 2.96 38.26 -64.80
C MET A 25 4.16 38.36 -63.83
N ALA A 26 4.06 37.76 -62.65
CA ALA A 26 5.19 36.97 -62.16
C ALA A 26 4.80 35.51 -62.39
N SER A 27 5.36 34.86 -63.41
CA SER A 27 5.29 33.42 -63.60
C SER A 27 6.08 32.69 -62.50
N GLY A 28 5.74 32.94 -61.24
CA GLY A 28 5.84 31.94 -60.20
C GLY A 28 4.52 31.21 -60.27
N LEU A 29 4.44 30.17 -61.10
CA LEU A 29 3.42 29.15 -60.93
C LEU A 29 3.56 28.74 -59.46
N ASP A 30 2.70 29.25 -58.58
CA ASP A 30 2.72 28.98 -57.15
C ASP A 30 2.17 27.57 -56.93
N VAL A 31 2.88 26.62 -57.53
CA VAL A 31 2.64 25.19 -57.45
C VAL A 31 2.70 24.80 -55.99
N ASP A 32 3.61 25.40 -55.22
CA ASP A 32 3.76 25.07 -53.81
C ASP A 32 2.51 25.50 -53.00
N ALA A 33 1.96 26.70 -53.18
CA ALA A 33 0.72 27.05 -52.48
C ALA A 33 -0.52 26.33 -53.05
N THR A 34 -0.57 25.99 -54.33
CA THR A 34 -1.69 25.19 -54.88
C THR A 34 -1.63 23.74 -54.43
N VAL A 35 -0.46 23.11 -54.43
CA VAL A 35 -0.21 21.77 -53.88
C VAL A 35 -0.46 21.76 -52.37
N LYS A 36 -0.01 22.78 -51.65
CA LYS A 36 -0.31 22.92 -50.22
C LYS A 36 -1.81 23.06 -49.97
N LYS A 37 -2.53 23.85 -50.76
CA LYS A 37 -4.01 23.95 -50.68
C LYS A 37 -4.71 22.64 -50.98
N MET A 38 -4.17 21.80 -51.87
CA MET A 38 -4.69 20.44 -52.14
C MET A 38 -4.38 19.45 -51.03
N LEU A 39 -3.23 19.57 -50.35
CA LEU A 39 -2.83 18.72 -49.22
C LEU A 39 -3.44 19.13 -47.87
N THR A 40 -3.79 20.40 -47.69
CA THR A 40 -4.40 20.93 -46.47
C THR A 40 -5.63 20.14 -46.01
N PRO A 41 -6.60 19.76 -46.87
CA PRO A 41 -7.75 18.94 -46.45
C PRO A 41 -7.35 17.54 -45.97
N GLU A 42 -6.35 16.91 -46.58
CA GLU A 42 -5.85 15.60 -46.14
C GLU A 42 -5.12 15.70 -44.79
N GLN A 43 -4.28 16.73 -44.60
CA GLN A 43 -3.67 17.02 -43.30
C GLN A 43 -4.71 17.30 -42.23
N THR A 44 -5.77 18.05 -42.55
CA THR A 44 -6.87 18.30 -41.62
C THR A 44 -7.61 17.01 -41.24
N ALA A 45 -7.77 16.07 -42.18
CA ALA A 45 -8.37 14.77 -41.89
C ALA A 45 -7.47 13.92 -40.98
N ILE A 46 -6.16 13.95 -41.21
CA ILE A 46 -5.15 13.30 -40.36
C ILE A 46 -5.17 13.91 -38.95
N ASP A 47 -5.20 15.23 -38.82
CA ASP A 47 -5.27 15.91 -37.53
C ASP A 47 -6.52 15.55 -36.73
N LYS A 48 -7.68 15.45 -37.41
CA LYS A 48 -8.93 14.98 -36.80
C LYS A 48 -8.84 13.52 -36.33
N ALA A 49 -8.21 12.65 -37.10
CA ALA A 49 -7.99 11.26 -36.72
C ALA A 49 -7.07 11.17 -35.49
N ASN A 50 -5.97 11.92 -35.47
CA ASN A 50 -5.04 12.00 -34.35
C ASN A 50 -5.72 12.55 -33.08
N GLN A 51 -6.53 13.61 -33.22
CA GLN A 51 -7.29 14.18 -32.10
C GLN A 51 -8.29 13.16 -31.54
N THR A 52 -8.99 12.42 -32.41
CA THR A 52 -9.92 11.36 -32.00
C THR A 52 -9.19 10.24 -31.27
N GLN A 53 -8.03 9.82 -31.76
CA GLN A 53 -7.18 8.82 -31.11
C GLN A 53 -6.76 9.31 -29.72
N GLN A 54 -6.31 10.55 -29.59
CA GLN A 54 -5.88 11.12 -28.32
C GLN A 54 -7.04 11.20 -27.31
N ILE A 55 -8.23 11.60 -27.74
CA ILE A 55 -9.43 11.62 -26.88
C ILE A 55 -9.77 10.20 -26.40
N ASN A 56 -9.69 9.20 -27.28
CA ASN A 56 -9.95 7.81 -26.89
C ASN A 56 -8.88 7.29 -25.91
N GLN A 57 -7.63 7.70 -26.08
CA GLN A 57 -6.56 7.35 -25.16
C GLN A 57 -6.82 7.96 -23.77
N TRP A 58 -7.12 9.26 -23.68
CA TRP A 58 -7.48 9.90 -22.42
C TRP A 58 -8.69 9.28 -21.74
N ARG A 59 -9.69 8.84 -22.52
CA ARG A 59 -10.85 8.10 -21.98
C ARG A 59 -10.44 6.76 -21.38
N ASN A 60 -9.61 5.99 -22.08
CA ASN A 60 -9.11 4.71 -21.57
C ASN A 60 -8.26 4.91 -20.31
N ASP A 61 -7.37 5.91 -20.30
CA ASP A 61 -6.54 6.23 -19.14
C ASP A 61 -7.40 6.59 -17.94
N ALA A 62 -8.44 7.43 -18.12
CA ALA A 62 -9.39 7.76 -17.07
C ALA A 62 -10.15 6.52 -16.54
N TYR A 63 -10.56 5.61 -17.42
CA TYR A 63 -11.20 4.36 -16.98
C TYR A 63 -10.24 3.47 -16.18
N LEU A 64 -8.98 3.36 -16.61
CA LEU A 64 -7.98 2.59 -15.89
C LEU A 64 -7.68 3.19 -14.51
N ASP A 65 -7.71 4.51 -14.39
CA ASP A 65 -7.51 5.21 -13.12
C ASP A 65 -8.65 4.91 -12.13
N ILE A 66 -9.90 5.05 -12.58
CA ILE A 66 -11.09 4.71 -11.77
C ILE A 66 -11.06 3.24 -11.33
N ILE A 67 -10.62 2.33 -12.21
CA ILE A 67 -10.49 0.91 -11.87
C ILE A 67 -9.42 0.67 -10.80
N LYS A 68 -8.31 1.41 -10.81
CA LYS A 68 -7.29 1.33 -9.76
C LYS A 68 -7.86 1.82 -8.43
N ASP A 69 -8.49 2.98 -8.42
CA ASP A 69 -9.11 3.54 -7.21
C ASP A 69 -10.14 2.58 -6.61
N LEU A 70 -10.97 1.95 -7.46
CA LEU A 70 -11.95 0.96 -7.00
C LEU A 70 -11.29 -0.31 -6.43
N LYS A 71 -10.20 -0.78 -7.04
CA LYS A 71 -9.44 -1.92 -6.54
C LYS A 71 -8.76 -1.60 -5.22
N ASP A 72 -8.22 -0.39 -5.07
CA ASP A 72 -7.59 0.04 -3.83
C ASP A 72 -8.62 0.15 -2.70
N LEU A 73 -9.80 0.70 -2.99
CA LEU A 73 -10.92 0.72 -2.04
C LEU A 73 -11.33 -0.71 -1.65
N GLN A 74 -11.51 -1.60 -2.63
CA GLN A 74 -11.84 -3.01 -2.38
C GLN A 74 -10.77 -3.68 -1.51
N ASN A 75 -9.50 -3.50 -1.85
CA ASN A 75 -8.40 -4.14 -1.15
C ASN A 75 -8.29 -3.62 0.28
N THR A 76 -8.40 -2.31 0.51
CA THR A 76 -8.24 -1.75 1.85
C THR A 76 -9.39 -2.14 2.77
N TYR A 77 -10.64 -1.99 2.31
CA TYR A 77 -11.81 -2.06 3.21
C TYR A 77 -12.63 -3.35 3.10
N PHE A 78 -12.51 -4.08 2.00
CA PHE A 78 -13.36 -5.25 1.74
C PHE A 78 -12.57 -6.55 1.54
N SER A 79 -11.24 -6.50 1.49
CA SER A 79 -10.42 -7.71 1.53
C SER A 79 -10.41 -8.30 2.93
N SER A 80 -10.56 -9.61 3.06
CA SER A 80 -10.51 -10.33 4.34
C SER A 80 -9.12 -10.39 4.98
N THR A 81 -8.07 -10.00 4.26
CA THR A 81 -6.68 -9.99 4.75
C THR A 81 -6.23 -8.62 5.23
N SER A 82 -6.97 -7.56 4.91
CA SER A 82 -6.61 -6.19 5.28
C SER A 82 -6.92 -5.91 6.74
N ALA A 83 -6.03 -5.17 7.40
CA ALA A 83 -6.21 -4.77 8.80
C ALA A 83 -7.49 -3.94 8.98
N ASP A 84 -7.74 -3.01 8.06
CA ASP A 84 -8.89 -2.10 8.08
C ASP A 84 -10.15 -2.65 7.41
N SER A 85 -10.17 -3.97 7.19
CA SER A 85 -11.30 -4.64 6.57
C SER A 85 -12.58 -4.48 7.41
N LEU A 86 -13.61 -3.94 6.78
CA LEU A 86 -14.95 -3.77 7.35
C LEU A 86 -15.71 -5.10 7.45
N THR A 87 -15.27 -6.12 6.72
CA THR A 87 -15.93 -7.44 6.74
C THR A 87 -15.37 -8.36 7.82
N ARG A 88 -14.25 -8.00 8.46
CA ARG A 88 -13.62 -8.81 9.51
C ARG A 88 -14.28 -8.55 10.86
N ALA A 89 -15.07 -9.51 11.35
CA ALA A 89 -15.74 -9.43 12.65
C ALA A 89 -14.78 -9.17 13.83
N SER A 90 -13.54 -9.65 13.76
CA SER A 90 -12.51 -9.43 14.79
C SER A 90 -12.16 -7.96 15.03
N ASN A 91 -12.35 -7.10 14.02
CA ASN A 91 -12.10 -5.66 14.13
C ASN A 91 -13.12 -4.95 15.03
N TYR A 92 -14.29 -5.58 15.25
CA TYR A 92 -15.36 -5.05 16.08
C TYR A 92 -15.46 -5.73 17.45
N SER A 93 -14.66 -6.77 17.70
CA SER A 93 -14.64 -7.52 18.96
C SER A 93 -13.44 -7.16 19.83
N SER A 94 -13.00 -5.90 19.80
CA SER A 94 -11.94 -5.40 20.67
C SER A 94 -12.51 -5.10 22.06
N PHE A 95 -11.79 -5.50 23.10
CA PHE A 95 -12.17 -5.23 24.49
C PHE A 95 -11.12 -4.33 25.12
N ASP A 96 -11.58 -3.29 25.81
CA ASP A 96 -10.73 -2.49 26.68
C ASP A 96 -10.64 -3.14 28.06
N ILE A 97 -9.42 -3.33 28.57
CA ILE A 97 -9.18 -4.01 29.84
C ILE A 97 -8.52 -3.03 30.79
N SER A 98 -9.20 -2.76 31.90
CA SER A 98 -8.63 -2.06 33.05
C SER A 98 -8.34 -3.04 34.19
N SER A 99 -7.14 -2.94 34.76
CA SER A 99 -6.74 -3.70 35.94
C SER A 99 -6.44 -2.73 37.08
N SER A 100 -6.97 -3.00 38.27
CA SER A 100 -6.69 -2.22 39.47
C SER A 100 -5.23 -2.32 39.92
N THR A 101 -4.53 -3.39 39.55
CA THR A 101 -3.13 -3.63 39.94
C THR A 101 -2.32 -4.28 38.80
N PRO A 102 -1.93 -3.50 37.77
CA PRO A 102 -1.23 -4.03 36.59
C PRO A 102 0.14 -4.65 36.89
N ALA A 103 0.80 -4.21 37.97
CA ALA A 103 2.11 -4.72 38.38
C ALA A 103 2.08 -6.17 38.90
N VAL A 104 0.91 -6.67 39.32
CA VAL A 104 0.76 -8.02 39.87
C VAL A 104 0.26 -9.00 38.80
N ALA A 105 -0.69 -8.56 37.97
CA ALA A 105 -1.22 -9.35 36.86
C ALA A 105 -1.73 -8.42 35.75
N THR A 106 -1.40 -8.78 34.51
CA THR A 106 -1.96 -8.19 33.29
C THR A 106 -2.86 -9.22 32.60
N ALA A 107 -3.88 -8.74 31.90
CA ALA A 107 -4.77 -9.57 31.11
C ALA A 107 -4.87 -8.98 29.70
N THR A 108 -5.05 -9.84 28.71
CA THR A 108 -5.33 -9.47 27.33
C THR A 108 -6.60 -10.20 26.88
N ALA A 109 -7.50 -9.48 26.23
CA ALA A 109 -8.76 -10.02 25.73
C ALA A 109 -8.60 -10.24 24.22
N ASN A 110 -8.82 -11.48 23.81
CA ASN A 110 -8.82 -11.86 22.41
C ASN A 110 -10.26 -11.91 21.89
N SER A 111 -10.40 -12.09 20.57
CA SER A 111 -11.69 -12.31 19.91
C SER A 111 -12.45 -13.46 20.59
N GLY A 112 -13.62 -13.16 21.17
CA GLY A 112 -14.46 -14.12 21.89
C GLY A 112 -14.34 -14.08 23.42
N ALA A 113 -13.61 -13.13 23.99
CA ALA A 113 -13.68 -12.85 25.43
C ALA A 113 -15.11 -12.46 25.84
N VAL A 114 -15.52 -12.85 27.05
CA VAL A 114 -16.82 -12.49 27.61
C VAL A 114 -16.66 -11.21 28.41
N GLU A 115 -17.58 -10.27 28.21
CA GLU A 115 -17.60 -9.02 28.98
C GLU A 115 -17.95 -9.31 30.46
N GLY A 116 -17.17 -8.76 31.38
CA GLY A 116 -17.43 -8.90 32.80
C GLY A 116 -16.30 -8.41 33.70
N THR A 117 -16.60 -8.24 34.98
CA THR A 117 -15.60 -7.95 36.01
C THR A 117 -15.10 -9.24 36.63
N TYR A 118 -13.78 -9.48 36.51
CA TYR A 118 -13.13 -10.67 37.04
C TYR A 118 -12.29 -10.33 38.28
N ILE A 119 -12.48 -11.10 39.35
CA ILE A 119 -11.67 -10.97 40.58
C ILE A 119 -10.59 -12.05 40.55
N VAL A 120 -9.32 -11.63 40.43
CA VAL A 120 -8.17 -12.53 40.37
C VAL A 120 -7.38 -12.44 41.68
N LYS A 121 -7.17 -13.58 42.35
CA LYS A 121 -6.33 -13.69 43.54
C LYS A 121 -5.10 -14.53 43.24
N VAL A 122 -3.91 -13.94 43.38
CA VAL A 122 -2.63 -14.61 43.16
C VAL A 122 -2.11 -15.15 44.50
N ASN A 123 -2.15 -16.47 44.69
CA ASN A 123 -1.67 -17.11 45.92
C ASN A 123 -0.17 -17.46 45.85
N GLN A 124 0.31 -17.91 44.69
CA GLN A 124 1.71 -18.32 44.50
C GLN A 124 2.10 -18.22 43.02
N LEU A 125 3.32 -17.73 42.76
CA LEU A 125 3.89 -17.67 41.41
C LEU A 125 4.43 -19.03 41.00
N ALA A 126 4.18 -19.42 39.76
CA ALA A 126 4.78 -20.60 39.16
C ALA A 126 6.31 -20.44 39.11
N LYS A 127 7.04 -21.51 39.44
CA LYS A 127 8.51 -21.57 39.34
C LYS A 127 8.89 -22.78 38.50
N ALA A 128 9.88 -22.61 37.62
CA ALA A 128 10.43 -23.73 36.86
C ALA A 128 11.07 -24.75 37.82
N ALA A 129 10.90 -26.04 37.53
CA ALA A 129 11.58 -27.09 38.27
C ALA A 129 13.10 -26.98 38.06
N SER A 130 13.88 -27.02 39.16
CA SER A 130 15.34 -26.98 39.11
C SER A 130 15.89 -28.09 39.99
N VAL A 131 16.66 -29.00 39.38
CA VAL A 131 17.40 -30.04 40.09
C VAL A 131 18.85 -29.61 40.15
N ARG A 132 19.36 -29.39 41.37
CA ARG A 132 20.78 -29.13 41.62
C ARG A 132 21.40 -30.36 42.24
N GLY A 133 22.33 -30.99 41.54
CA GLY A 133 23.17 -32.05 42.09
C GLY A 133 24.12 -31.47 43.14
N GLN A 134 24.32 -32.18 44.24
CA GLN A 134 25.33 -31.87 45.24
C GLN A 134 26.56 -32.74 44.99
N THR A 135 27.76 -32.16 44.99
CA THR A 135 29.00 -32.93 44.94
C THR A 135 29.17 -33.67 46.26
N LEU A 136 28.97 -34.99 46.24
CA LEU A 136 29.34 -35.85 47.36
C LEU A 136 30.87 -35.99 47.33
N ASN A 137 31.55 -35.46 48.34
CA ASN A 137 32.99 -35.68 48.52
C ASN A 137 33.22 -37.18 48.74
N SER A 138 33.64 -37.89 47.69
CA SER A 138 33.86 -39.35 47.72
C SER A 138 35.14 -39.77 48.48
N GLN A 139 35.80 -38.85 49.19
CA GLN A 139 36.97 -39.14 50.00
C GLN A 139 36.56 -39.30 51.47
N VAL A 140 36.16 -40.51 51.82
CA VAL A 140 36.13 -40.93 53.23
C VAL A 140 37.57 -41.09 53.68
N LYS A 141 38.05 -40.23 54.59
CA LYS A 141 39.34 -40.45 55.25
C LYS A 141 39.21 -41.71 56.10
N ILE A 142 40.01 -42.73 55.81
CA ILE A 142 40.12 -43.91 56.66
C ILE A 142 40.98 -43.51 57.85
N ASN A 143 40.32 -43.34 59.00
CA ASN A 143 40.98 -42.88 60.22
C ASN A 143 41.44 -44.06 61.10
N ASP A 144 41.01 -45.29 60.80
CA ASP A 144 41.41 -46.47 61.53
C ASP A 144 41.44 -47.69 60.59
N ILE A 145 42.58 -48.39 60.55
CA ILE A 145 42.85 -49.51 59.64
C ILE A 145 42.53 -50.87 60.28
N ALA A 146 42.07 -50.88 61.54
CA ALA A 146 41.96 -52.07 62.38
C ALA A 146 41.02 -53.18 61.87
N GLY A 147 40.23 -52.93 60.82
CA GLY A 147 39.32 -53.91 60.22
C GLY A 147 39.76 -54.51 58.88
N TRP A 148 40.91 -54.12 58.32
CA TRP A 148 41.34 -54.63 57.01
C TRP A 148 42.06 -55.98 57.14
N GLY A 149 41.30 -57.07 57.06
CA GLY A 149 41.82 -58.43 56.98
C GLY A 149 42.41 -58.69 55.60
N GLY A 150 43.71 -58.44 55.43
CA GLY A 150 44.45 -58.81 54.24
C GLY A 150 44.33 -60.32 53.99
N GLY A 151 43.74 -60.71 52.86
CA GLY A 151 43.73 -62.10 52.44
C GLY A 151 45.16 -62.56 52.15
N GLN A 152 45.71 -63.44 52.98
CA GLN A 152 46.96 -64.12 52.66
C GLN A 152 46.71 -65.15 51.55
N VAL A 153 47.37 -64.93 50.42
CA VAL A 153 47.62 -65.97 49.41
C VAL A 153 48.66 -66.93 49.98
N ASN A 154 48.28 -68.19 50.20
CA ASN A 154 49.16 -69.28 50.60
C ASN A 154 49.89 -69.83 49.33
N PRO A 155 51.15 -70.29 49.41
CA PRO A 155 52.03 -70.48 48.26
C PRO A 155 51.60 -71.59 47.31
#